data_AF-A0A0R2NGW1-F1
#
_entry.id   AF-A0A0R2NGW1-F1
#
_cell.length_a   1.000
_cell.length_b   1.000
_cell.length_c   1.000
_cell.angle_alpha   90.00
_cell.angle_beta   90.00
_cell.angle_gamma   90.00
#
_symmetry.space_group_name_H-M   'P 1'
#
loop_
_entity.id
_entity.type
_entity.pdbx_description
1 polymer ?
#
loop_
_entity_poly.entity_id
_entity_poly.type
_entity_poly.pdbx_seq_one_letter_code
_entity_poly.pdbx_strand_id
1 'polypeptide(L)'
;MTEQKTITMKNIAANLTTHPTFMAIELKGTRYPKAQPQANALGKVLMYSSFVSGTLTIGTSMTFADEKQAVFAEVPVAEVTQVEVGIYHSLAGIKGMLPFEAQLTVNVVLTTPTATYDLLNTDLQLVPAILAWVKANNISLSDPLKLQQRVDVDWSKVTLQAVEDWAADTRYAAPYGMLSATAPMQ
;
A
#
# COMPACT_ATOMS: atom_id res chain seq x y z
N MET A 1 22.29 2.30 -7.53
CA MET A 1 21.30 2.26 -8.63
C MET A 1 19.93 2.32 -7.97
N THR A 2 19.10 3.28 -8.35
CA THR A 2 17.73 3.41 -7.84
C THR A 2 16.86 2.40 -8.57
N GLU A 3 16.33 1.38 -7.89
CA GLU A 3 15.39 0.44 -8.52
C GLU A 3 14.06 1.14 -8.78
N GLN A 4 13.69 1.27 -10.05
CA GLN A 4 12.40 1.81 -10.47
C GLN A 4 11.36 0.68 -10.47
N LYS A 5 10.31 0.81 -9.67
CA LYS A 5 9.18 -0.13 -9.66
C LYS A 5 8.02 0.48 -10.43
N THR A 6 7.56 -0.22 -11.47
CA THR A 6 6.33 0.11 -12.19
C THR A 6 5.11 -0.28 -11.36
N ILE A 7 4.12 0.60 -11.28
CA ILE A 7 2.88 0.38 -10.51
C ILE A 7 1.72 0.22 -11.48
N THR A 8 0.77 -0.64 -11.12
CA THR A 8 -0.53 -0.73 -11.79
C THR A 8 -1.33 0.57 -11.64
N MET A 9 -1.74 1.16 -12.77
CA MET A 9 -2.71 2.27 -12.81
C MET A 9 -3.96 1.96 -13.62
N LYS A 10 -3.97 0.87 -14.38
CA LYS A 10 -5.07 0.46 -15.26
C LYS A 10 -5.19 -1.05 -15.26
N ASN A 11 -6.40 -1.54 -15.51
CA ASN A 11 -6.70 -2.98 -15.56
C ASN A 11 -6.15 -3.72 -14.33
N ILE A 12 -6.52 -3.25 -13.14
CA ILE A 12 -6.03 -3.80 -11.88
C ILE A 12 -6.30 -5.30 -11.75
N ALA A 13 -7.43 -5.78 -12.26
CA ALA A 13 -7.82 -7.18 -12.16
C ALA A 13 -6.80 -8.11 -12.82
N ALA A 14 -6.15 -7.65 -13.90
CA ALA A 14 -5.12 -8.41 -14.61
C ALA A 14 -3.71 -8.25 -14.02
N ASN A 15 -3.45 -7.23 -13.20
CA ASN A 15 -2.09 -6.83 -12.79
C ASN A 15 -1.85 -6.90 -11.28
N LEU A 16 -2.88 -7.11 -10.47
CA LEU A 16 -2.82 -7.08 -9.01
C LEU A 16 -1.78 -8.06 -8.43
N THR A 17 -1.51 -9.17 -9.10
CA THR A 17 -0.57 -10.21 -8.66
C THR A 17 0.82 -10.11 -9.29
N THR A 18 1.02 -9.17 -10.22
CA THR A 18 2.27 -9.04 -10.98
C THR A 18 2.97 -7.70 -10.75
N HIS A 19 2.25 -6.70 -10.24
CA HIS A 19 2.76 -5.36 -10.01
C HIS A 19 2.25 -4.78 -8.68
N PRO A 20 3.07 -3.99 -7.97
CA PRO A 20 2.62 -3.19 -6.84
C PRO A 20 1.42 -2.34 -7.23
N THR A 21 0.40 -2.28 -6.38
CA THR A 21 -0.85 -1.59 -6.68
C THR A 21 -1.27 -0.72 -5.50
N PHE A 22 -1.51 0.56 -5.75
CA PHE A 22 -2.09 1.44 -4.74
C PHE A 22 -3.56 1.12 -4.52
N MET A 23 -3.91 0.75 -3.30
CA MET A 23 -5.29 0.41 -2.93
C MET A 23 -5.66 1.05 -1.59
N ALA A 24 -6.91 1.49 -1.49
CA ALA A 24 -7.47 1.72 -0.17
C ALA A 24 -7.64 0.37 0.54
N ILE A 25 -7.43 0.34 1.84
CA ILE A 25 -7.62 -0.85 2.66
C ILE A 25 -8.71 -0.55 3.68
N GLU A 26 -9.76 -1.35 3.68
CA GLU A 26 -10.83 -1.33 4.67
C GLU A 26 -10.65 -2.49 5.63
N LEU A 27 -10.42 -2.17 6.90
CA LEU A 27 -10.18 -3.15 7.93
C LEU A 27 -10.99 -2.77 9.18
N LYS A 28 -11.81 -3.70 9.66
CA LYS A 28 -12.70 -3.50 10.83
C LYS A 28 -13.55 -2.22 10.71
N GLY A 29 -14.08 -1.96 9.52
CA GLY A 29 -14.91 -0.78 9.24
C GLY A 29 -14.16 0.56 9.14
N THR A 30 -12.84 0.55 9.25
CA THR A 30 -12.00 1.74 9.03
C THR A 30 -11.33 1.66 7.67
N ARG A 31 -11.45 2.73 6.86
CA ARG A 31 -10.82 2.87 5.55
C ARG A 31 -9.51 3.65 5.64
N TYR A 32 -8.48 3.15 5.00
CA TYR A 32 -7.14 3.73 4.91
C TYR A 32 -6.74 3.93 3.45
N PRO A 33 -6.31 5.13 3.01
CA PRO A 33 -6.49 6.39 3.73
C PRO A 33 -7.98 6.68 3.97
N LYS A 34 -8.27 7.45 5.02
CA LYS A 34 -9.64 7.95 5.23
C LYS A 34 -10.10 8.69 3.98
N ALA A 35 -11.34 8.47 3.57
CA ALA A 35 -11.93 9.19 2.44
C ALA A 35 -11.84 10.70 2.73
N GLN A 36 -11.06 11.44 1.95
CA GLN A 36 -11.06 12.89 2.05
C GLN A 36 -12.42 13.41 1.54
N PRO A 37 -13.03 14.39 2.21
CA PRO A 37 -14.21 15.06 1.68
C PRO A 37 -13.86 15.61 0.30
N GLN A 38 -14.68 15.28 -0.70
CA GLN A 38 -14.41 15.57 -2.10
C GLN A 38 -14.07 17.04 -2.31
N ALA A 39 -12.80 17.34 -2.56
CA ALA A 39 -12.44 18.56 -3.28
C ALA A 39 -12.93 18.36 -4.71
N ASN A 40 -13.78 19.27 -5.18
CA ASN A 40 -14.37 19.41 -6.53
C ASN A 40 -13.59 18.68 -7.63
N ALA A 41 -14.26 18.13 -8.66
CA ALA A 41 -13.71 17.26 -9.73
C ALA A 41 -12.29 17.54 -10.30
N LEU A 42 -11.74 18.76 -10.18
CA LEU A 42 -10.34 19.12 -10.45
C LEU A 42 -9.32 18.69 -9.36
N GLY A 43 -9.77 18.38 -8.15
CA GLY A 43 -8.95 18.03 -6.98
C GLY A 43 -8.41 16.60 -6.98
N LYS A 44 -9.01 15.70 -7.76
CA LYS A 44 -8.47 14.34 -7.98
C LYS A 44 -7.10 14.36 -8.66
N VAL A 45 -6.80 15.40 -9.45
CA VAL A 45 -5.51 15.53 -10.16
C VAL A 45 -4.40 16.00 -9.22
N LEU A 46 -4.74 16.74 -8.16
CA LEU A 46 -3.80 17.45 -7.29
C LEU A 46 -3.57 16.75 -5.94
N MET A 47 -4.47 15.89 -5.50
CA MET A 47 -4.33 15.17 -4.24
C MET A 47 -4.04 13.70 -4.50
N TYR A 48 -3.03 13.19 -3.77
CA TYR A 48 -2.60 11.81 -3.47
C TYR A 48 -3.57 10.62 -3.76
N SER A 49 -4.87 10.89 -3.90
CA SER A 49 -5.93 10.00 -4.39
C SER A 49 -5.81 9.51 -5.85
N SER A 50 -5.03 10.16 -6.73
CA SER A 50 -4.90 9.78 -8.15
C SER A 50 -4.21 8.43 -8.39
N PHE A 51 -3.66 7.82 -7.35
CA PHE A 51 -3.01 6.51 -7.44
C PHE A 51 -3.88 5.36 -6.93
N VAL A 52 -4.89 5.62 -6.09
CA VAL A 52 -5.72 4.55 -5.50
C VAL A 52 -6.58 3.94 -6.59
N SER A 53 -6.18 2.75 -7.05
CA SER A 53 -6.79 2.08 -8.19
C SER A 53 -7.94 1.14 -7.78
N GLY A 54 -8.26 1.06 -6.48
CA GLY A 54 -9.33 0.20 -5.96
C GLY A 54 -9.38 0.12 -4.43
N THR A 55 -10.21 -0.77 -3.90
CA THR A 55 -10.36 -1.06 -2.47
C THR A 55 -10.07 -2.54 -2.21
N LEU A 56 -9.22 -2.84 -1.21
CA LEU A 56 -9.19 -4.13 -0.53
C LEU A 56 -10.03 -4.03 0.75
N THR A 57 -11.07 -4.85 0.88
CA THR A 57 -11.83 -4.97 2.13
C THR A 57 -11.45 -6.27 2.83
N ILE A 58 -11.05 -6.18 4.10
CA ILE A 58 -10.59 -7.30 4.92
C ILE A 58 -11.65 -7.61 5.99
N GLY A 59 -12.39 -8.71 5.77
CA GLY A 59 -13.34 -9.31 6.69
C GLY A 59 -12.99 -10.77 6.98
N THR A 60 -13.95 -11.68 6.82
CA THR A 60 -13.68 -13.14 6.79
C THR A 60 -12.99 -13.56 5.48
N SER A 61 -13.21 -12.78 4.42
CA SER A 61 -12.50 -12.83 3.15
C SER A 61 -11.82 -11.48 2.89
N MET A 62 -10.80 -11.50 2.05
CA MET A 62 -10.18 -10.35 1.41
C MET A 62 -10.86 -10.14 0.06
N THR A 63 -11.59 -9.04 -0.08
CA THR A 63 -12.33 -8.70 -1.29
C THR A 63 -11.64 -7.55 -2.01
N PHE A 64 -11.25 -7.75 -3.26
CA PHE A 64 -10.64 -6.73 -4.10
C PHE A 64 -11.67 -6.16 -5.07
N ALA A 65 -11.84 -4.85 -5.03
CA ALA A 65 -12.76 -4.10 -5.87
C ALA A 65 -12.05 -2.96 -6.61
N ASP A 66 -12.53 -2.64 -7.81
CA ASP A 66 -11.97 -1.56 -8.61
C ASP A 66 -12.40 -0.17 -8.14
N GLU A 67 -11.97 0.88 -8.84
CA GLU A 67 -12.35 2.26 -8.52
C GLU A 67 -13.89 2.48 -8.52
N LYS A 68 -14.63 1.67 -9.28
CA LYS A 68 -16.10 1.68 -9.33
C LYS A 68 -16.74 0.78 -8.28
N GLN A 69 -15.93 0.22 -7.38
CA GLN A 69 -16.33 -0.76 -6.36
C GLN A 69 -16.89 -2.07 -6.96
N ALA A 70 -16.57 -2.38 -8.22
CA ALA A 70 -16.88 -3.68 -8.78
C ALA A 70 -15.86 -4.71 -8.25
N VAL A 71 -16.35 -5.72 -7.52
CA VAL A 71 -15.51 -6.81 -7.02
C VAL A 71 -15.01 -7.66 -8.19
N PHE A 72 -13.71 -7.89 -8.23
CA PHE A 72 -13.07 -8.71 -9.28
C PHE A 72 -12.26 -9.88 -8.73
N ALA A 73 -11.96 -9.90 -7.43
CA ALA A 73 -11.34 -11.03 -6.76
C ALA A 73 -11.79 -11.12 -5.30
N GLU A 74 -11.90 -12.35 -4.80
CA GLU A 74 -12.14 -12.64 -3.39
C GLU A 74 -11.23 -13.79 -2.98
N VAL A 75 -10.56 -13.63 -1.83
CA VAL A 75 -9.61 -14.60 -1.27
C VAL A 75 -9.96 -14.82 0.19
N PRO A 76 -10.28 -16.05 0.63
CA PRO A 76 -10.51 -16.32 2.05
C PRO A 76 -9.29 -15.92 2.90
N VAL A 77 -9.51 -15.29 4.06
CA VAL A 77 -8.38 -14.92 4.96
C VAL A 77 -7.60 -16.15 5.41
N ALA A 78 -8.26 -17.31 5.51
CA ALA A 78 -7.62 -18.59 5.83
C ALA A 78 -6.57 -19.04 4.80
N GLU A 79 -6.60 -18.50 3.57
CA GLU A 79 -5.58 -18.80 2.54
C GLU A 79 -4.35 -17.90 2.63
N VAL A 80 -4.34 -16.88 3.50
CA VAL A 80 -3.19 -16.00 3.67
C VAL A 80 -2.16 -16.69 4.56
N THR A 81 -1.05 -17.08 3.95
CA THR A 81 0.01 -17.83 4.64
C THR A 81 1.04 -16.91 5.29
N GLN A 82 1.28 -15.75 4.68
CA GLN A 82 2.25 -14.77 5.16
C GLN A 82 1.81 -13.36 4.80
N VAL A 83 2.15 -12.42 5.68
CA VAL A 83 2.02 -10.98 5.44
C VAL A 83 3.38 -10.34 5.67
N GLU A 84 3.80 -9.45 4.77
CA GLU A 84 4.91 -8.54 5.03
C GLU A 84 4.37 -7.12 5.16
N VAL A 85 4.89 -6.38 6.13
CA VAL A 85 4.60 -4.94 6.28
C VAL A 85 5.90 -4.16 6.27
N GLY A 86 5.96 -3.13 5.44
CA GLY A 86 7.08 -2.19 5.42
C GLY A 86 6.66 -0.82 4.95
N ILE A 87 7.63 0.09 4.83
CA ILE A 87 7.38 1.47 4.47
C ILE A 87 8.45 1.91 3.48
N TYR A 88 8.02 2.36 2.31
CA TYR A 88 8.89 2.94 1.29
C TYR A 88 8.99 4.46 1.44
N HIS A 89 10.19 4.98 1.14
CA HIS A 89 10.36 6.35 0.66
C HIS A 89 10.01 6.37 -0.82
N SER A 90 8.86 6.95 -1.16
CA SER A 90 8.40 7.05 -2.54
C SER A 90 8.34 8.49 -3.03
N LEU A 91 8.46 8.65 -4.34
CA LEU A 91 8.16 9.90 -5.03
C LEU A 91 6.82 9.75 -5.74
N ALA A 92 5.85 10.60 -5.39
CA ALA A 92 4.58 10.69 -6.10
C ALA A 92 4.54 11.97 -6.93
N GLY A 93 4.19 11.84 -8.20
CA GLY A 93 4.07 12.97 -9.11
C GLY A 93 3.60 12.52 -10.48
N ILE A 94 3.11 13.47 -11.27
CA ILE A 94 2.72 13.24 -12.66
C ILE A 94 3.74 13.98 -13.53
N LYS A 95 4.59 13.22 -14.22
CA LYS A 95 5.63 13.79 -15.10
C LYS A 95 4.99 14.77 -16.11
N GLY A 96 5.40 16.04 -16.05
CA GLY A 96 4.89 17.09 -16.94
C GLY A 96 3.63 17.83 -16.45
N MET A 97 3.09 17.46 -15.29
CA MET A 97 1.90 18.11 -14.70
C MET A 97 2.10 18.53 -13.24
N LEU A 98 2.77 17.71 -12.43
CA LEU A 98 3.06 18.00 -11.01
C LEU A 98 4.48 17.59 -10.64
N PRO A 99 5.19 18.39 -9.79
CA PRO A 99 6.49 18.00 -9.28
C PRO A 99 6.38 16.70 -8.47
N PHE A 100 7.44 15.89 -8.50
CA PHE A 100 7.52 14.71 -7.65
C PHE A 100 7.75 15.14 -6.20
N GLU A 101 6.83 14.76 -5.31
CA GLU A 101 6.96 14.98 -3.88
C GLU A 101 7.36 13.68 -3.18
N ALA A 102 8.25 13.80 -2.20
CA ALA A 102 8.61 12.70 -1.33
C ALA A 102 7.49 12.42 -0.34
N GLN A 103 7.13 11.15 -0.20
CA GLN A 103 6.14 10.69 0.75
C GLN A 103 6.53 9.32 1.33
N LEU A 104 5.91 8.99 2.46
CA LEU A 104 5.96 7.65 3.04
C LEU A 104 4.83 6.80 2.48
N THR A 105 5.13 5.57 2.08
CA THR A 105 4.15 4.63 1.53
C THR A 105 4.22 3.31 2.25
N VAL A 106 3.15 2.92 2.92
CA VAL A 106 3.00 1.59 3.51
C VAL A 106 2.96 0.57 2.37
N ASN A 107 3.79 -0.46 2.49
CA ASN A 107 3.71 -1.65 1.68
C ASN A 107 3.13 -2.79 2.52
N VAL A 108 2.10 -3.44 1.98
CA VAL A 108 1.53 -4.65 2.55
C VAL A 108 1.60 -5.73 1.48
N VAL A 109 2.42 -6.74 1.71
CA VAL A 109 2.52 -7.90 0.81
C VAL A 109 1.73 -9.04 1.43
N LEU A 110 0.74 -9.56 0.71
CA LEU A 110 -0.06 -10.70 1.14
C LEU A 110 0.32 -11.90 0.29
N THR A 111 0.71 -13.00 0.92
CA THR A 111 1.08 -14.24 0.22
C THR A 111 0.03 -15.31 0.48
N THR A 112 -0.41 -15.96 -0.59
CA THR A 112 -1.27 -17.15 -0.57
C THR A 112 -0.54 -18.29 -1.30
N PRO A 113 -1.07 -19.53 -1.31
CA PRO A 113 -0.49 -20.62 -2.09
C PRO A 113 -0.45 -20.35 -3.60
N THR A 114 -1.30 -19.47 -4.11
CA THR A 114 -1.53 -19.27 -5.55
C THR A 114 -1.04 -17.93 -6.06
N ALA A 115 -0.86 -16.93 -5.19
CA ALA A 115 -0.50 -15.58 -5.59
C ALA A 115 0.17 -14.77 -4.47
N THR A 116 0.83 -13.70 -4.87
CA THR A 116 1.29 -12.63 -3.99
C THR A 116 0.63 -11.33 -4.42
N TYR A 117 0.13 -10.57 -3.45
CA TYR A 117 -0.52 -9.28 -3.65
C TYR A 117 0.36 -8.20 -3.03
N ASP A 118 1.01 -7.37 -3.85
CA ASP A 118 1.87 -6.26 -3.42
C ASP A 118 1.04 -4.96 -3.39
N LEU A 119 0.63 -4.54 -2.19
CA LEU A 119 -0.30 -3.44 -1.98
C LEU A 119 0.42 -2.22 -1.42
N LEU A 120 0.06 -1.05 -1.93
CA LEU A 120 0.61 0.23 -1.52
C LEU A 120 -0.48 1.12 -0.93
N ASN A 121 -0.17 1.78 0.18
CA ASN A 121 -1.10 2.69 0.86
C ASN A 121 -0.36 3.92 1.39
N THR A 122 -0.99 5.08 1.34
CA THR A 122 -0.37 6.35 1.77
C THR A 122 -0.63 6.69 3.23
N ASP A 123 -1.43 5.91 3.96
CA ASP A 123 -1.78 6.16 5.35
C ASP A 123 -1.00 5.26 6.31
N LEU A 124 -0.04 5.84 7.05
CA LEU A 124 0.77 5.12 8.02
C LEU A 124 -0.04 4.59 9.21
N GLN A 125 -1.24 5.12 9.47
CA GLN A 125 -2.14 4.60 10.50
C GLN A 125 -2.63 3.18 10.18
N LEU A 126 -2.46 2.73 8.93
CA LEU A 126 -2.72 1.36 8.52
C LEU A 126 -1.78 0.35 9.22
N VAL A 127 -0.53 0.72 9.49
CA VAL A 127 0.49 -0.19 10.03
C VAL A 127 0.02 -0.88 11.32
N PRO A 128 -0.36 -0.16 12.40
CA PRO A 128 -0.82 -0.81 13.62
C PRO A 128 -2.08 -1.65 13.40
N ALA A 129 -2.97 -1.24 12.48
CA ALA A 129 -4.19 -1.97 12.17
C ALA A 129 -3.89 -3.33 11.51
N ILE A 130 -2.98 -3.36 10.52
CA ILE A 130 -2.54 -4.60 9.87
C ILE A 130 -1.79 -5.50 10.84
N LEU A 131 -0.86 -4.97 11.63
CA LEU A 131 -0.13 -5.77 12.62
C LEU A 131 -1.08 -6.43 13.64
N ALA A 132 -2.10 -5.70 14.09
CA ALA A 132 -3.13 -6.24 14.97
C ALA A 132 -3.99 -7.31 14.28
N TRP A 133 -4.32 -7.14 12.99
CA TRP A 133 -5.06 -8.12 12.20
C TRP A 133 -4.26 -9.40 11.95
N VAL A 134 -2.98 -9.30 11.56
CA VAL A 134 -2.07 -10.44 11.38
C VAL A 134 -1.98 -11.26 12.66
N LYS A 135 -1.76 -10.59 13.80
CA LYS A 135 -1.70 -11.24 15.11
C LYS A 135 -3.01 -11.94 15.47
N ALA A 136 -4.16 -11.29 15.24
CA ALA A 136 -5.47 -11.85 15.58
C ALA A 136 -5.81 -13.12 14.78
N ASN A 137 -5.27 -13.26 13.55
CA ASN A 137 -5.54 -14.39 12.67
C ASN A 137 -4.41 -15.44 12.68
N ASN A 138 -3.39 -15.28 13.55
CA ASN A 138 -2.21 -16.15 13.61
C ASN A 138 -1.49 -16.31 12.25
N ILE A 139 -1.47 -15.23 11.45
CA ILE A 139 -0.80 -15.23 10.15
C ILE A 139 0.71 -14.98 10.37
N SER A 140 1.56 -15.65 9.59
CA SER A 140 3.01 -15.42 9.64
C SER A 140 3.34 -13.99 9.22
N LEU A 141 4.19 -13.30 9.99
CA LEU A 141 4.61 -11.92 9.69
C LEU A 141 6.09 -11.89 9.27
N SER A 142 6.37 -11.31 8.11
CA SER A 142 7.66 -10.72 7.77
C SER A 142 7.66 -9.26 8.21
N ASP A 143 8.50 -8.90 9.17
CA ASP A 143 8.61 -7.54 9.72
C ASP A 143 10.04 -7.00 9.58
N PRO A 144 10.48 -6.70 8.34
CA PRO A 144 11.86 -6.30 8.09
C PRO A 144 12.24 -4.98 8.79
N LEU A 145 11.28 -4.08 9.02
CA LEU A 145 11.50 -2.78 9.68
C LEU A 145 11.30 -2.85 11.22
N LYS A 146 11.03 -4.04 11.77
CA LYS A 146 10.73 -4.26 13.20
C LYS A 146 9.56 -3.39 13.70
N LEU A 147 8.55 -3.16 12.88
CA LEU A 147 7.37 -2.35 13.16
C LEU A 147 6.54 -2.90 14.34
N GLN A 148 6.59 -4.21 14.63
CA GLN A 148 5.96 -4.80 15.82
C GLN A 148 6.52 -4.22 17.12
N GLN A 149 7.78 -3.79 17.13
CA GLN A 149 8.41 -3.16 18.29
C GLN A 149 8.08 -1.66 18.39
N ARG A 150 7.30 -1.14 17.43
CA ARG A 150 7.01 0.28 17.24
C ARG A 150 5.52 0.60 17.30
N VAL A 151 4.72 -0.29 17.89
CA VAL A 151 3.25 -0.13 17.98
C VAL A 151 2.82 1.14 18.72
N ASP A 152 3.64 1.63 19.66
CA ASP A 152 3.37 2.83 20.47
C ASP A 152 3.85 4.14 19.81
N VAL A 153 4.43 4.06 18.60
CA VAL A 153 4.82 5.26 17.84
C VAL A 153 3.57 6.04 17.46
N ASP A 154 3.63 7.36 17.59
CA ASP A 154 2.62 8.24 17.00
C ASP A 154 2.79 8.24 15.47
N TRP A 155 2.07 7.34 14.80
CA TRP A 155 2.09 7.14 13.35
C TRP A 155 1.74 8.39 12.54
N SER A 156 1.14 9.42 13.15
CA SER A 156 0.85 10.70 12.50
C SER A 156 2.06 11.64 12.43
N LYS A 157 3.12 11.34 13.18
CA LYS A 157 4.34 12.15 13.31
C LYS A 157 5.60 11.43 12.85
N VAL A 158 5.46 10.26 12.22
CA VAL A 158 6.60 9.52 11.67
C VAL A 158 7.25 10.34 10.56
N THR A 159 8.56 10.53 10.68
CA THR A 159 9.35 11.31 9.74
C THR A 159 10.05 10.40 8.73
N LEU A 160 10.49 10.99 7.62
CA LEU A 160 11.36 10.32 6.64
C LEU A 160 12.60 9.73 7.30
N GLN A 161 13.31 10.53 8.11
CA GLN A 161 14.51 10.07 8.81
C GLN A 161 14.25 8.85 9.69
N ALA A 162 13.12 8.83 10.41
CA ALA A 162 12.77 7.69 11.25
C ALA A 162 12.61 6.42 10.42
N VAL A 163 11.95 6.50 9.25
CA VAL A 163 11.79 5.34 8.37
C VAL A 163 13.11 4.91 7.74
N GLU A 164 13.99 5.83 7.36
CA GLU A 164 15.35 5.51 6.89
C GLU A 164 16.13 4.70 7.92
N ASP A 165 16.10 5.13 9.18
CA ASP A 165 16.77 4.43 10.28
C ASP A 165 16.21 3.02 10.48
N TRP A 166 14.89 2.83 10.29
CA TRP A 166 14.25 1.53 10.44
C TRP A 166 14.46 0.61 9.25
N ALA A 167 14.57 1.20 8.07
CA ALA A 167 14.75 0.49 6.81
C ALA A 167 16.20 0.09 6.55
N ALA A 168 17.16 0.56 7.35
CA ALA A 168 18.57 0.21 7.25
C ALA A 168 18.75 -1.31 7.10
N ASP A 169 19.55 -1.71 6.10
CA ASP A 169 19.82 -3.11 5.75
C ASP A 169 18.61 -3.94 5.28
N THR A 170 17.52 -3.30 4.89
CA THR A 170 16.33 -3.97 4.32
C THR A 170 16.11 -3.59 2.85
N ARG A 171 15.21 -4.29 2.16
CA ARG A 171 14.75 -3.92 0.80
C ARG A 171 14.05 -2.56 0.73
N TYR A 172 13.75 -1.95 1.87
CA TYR A 172 13.14 -0.62 1.97
C TYR A 172 14.19 0.48 2.15
N ALA A 173 15.48 0.13 2.35
CA ALA A 173 16.57 1.08 2.52
C ALA A 173 16.81 1.93 1.27
N ALA A 174 16.45 1.43 0.09
CA ALA A 174 16.68 2.12 -1.17
C ALA A 174 15.91 3.45 -1.18
N PRO A 175 16.61 4.60 -1.12
CA PRO A 175 15.94 5.89 -1.16
C PRO A 175 15.34 6.06 -2.55
N TYR A 176 14.05 6.36 -2.59
CA TYR A 176 13.28 6.62 -3.80
C TYR A 176 13.12 5.39 -4.71
N GLY A 177 12.37 4.39 -4.27
CA GLY A 177 11.65 3.57 -5.24
C GLY A 177 10.80 4.52 -6.07
N MET A 178 11.22 4.87 -7.29
CA MET A 178 10.42 5.70 -8.18
C MET A 178 9.20 4.86 -8.52
N LEU A 179 8.14 5.11 -7.75
CA LEU A 179 6.78 4.68 -7.99
C LEU A 179 6.28 5.49 -9.19
N SER A 180 6.89 5.23 -10.35
CA SER A 180 6.52 5.91 -11.57
C SER A 180 5.26 5.25 -12.10
N ALA A 181 4.22 6.06 -12.24
CA ALA A 181 3.07 5.83 -13.09
C ALA A 181 3.50 5.64 -14.56
N THR A 182 4.16 4.54 -14.89
CA THR A 182 4.20 4.06 -16.27
C THR A 182 3.07 3.06 -16.38
N ALA A 183 1.98 3.46 -17.05
CA ALA A 183 0.99 2.49 -17.48
C ALA A 183 1.75 1.40 -18.26
N PRO A 184 1.62 0.10 -17.93
CA PRO A 184 2.05 -0.92 -18.87
C PRO A 184 1.28 -0.65 -20.17
N MET A 185 2.03 -0.21 -21.19
CA MET A 185 1.48 -0.12 -22.53
C MET A 185 1.20 -1.56 -22.93
N GLN A 186 -0.09 -1.90 -23.00
CA GLN A 186 -0.51 -3.06 -23.78
C GLN A 186 -0.16 -2.82 -25.25
#